data_AF-A0A7W0Z076-F1
#
_entry.id   AF-A0A7W0Z076-F1
#
_cell.length_a   1.000
_cell.length_b   1.000
_cell.length_c   1.000
_cell.angle_alpha   90.00
_cell.angle_beta   90.00
_cell.angle_gamma   90.00
#
_symmetry.space_group_name_H-M   'P 1'
#
loop_
_entity.id
_entity.type
_entity.pdbx_description
1 polymer ?
#
loop_
_entity_poly.entity_id
_entity_poly.type
_entity_poly.pdbx_seq_one_letter_code
_entity_poly.pdbx_strand_id
1 'polypeptide(L)'
;MHPKGVQEPGLDRHAWESEWATLEPLVQESPAEALPELADLVERMLRESGYDISDPVVREGEEREVVAEYLAAREIADLLERGSEAAGPGEVASAVNGLRATHDALLADVRGTGRLD
;
A
#
# COMPACT_ATOMS: atom_id res chain seq x y z
N MET A 1 -6.36 -20.36 21.24
CA MET A 1 -6.57 -18.93 20.96
C MET A 1 -5.23 -18.25 21.15
N HIS A 2 -4.46 -18.04 20.08
CA HIS A 2 -3.21 -17.30 20.16
C HIS A 2 -3.55 -15.83 20.45
N PRO A 3 -2.87 -15.15 21.39
CA PRO A 3 -3.01 -13.71 21.54
C PRO A 3 -2.58 -13.08 20.22
N LYS A 4 -3.47 -12.28 19.60
CA LYS A 4 -3.07 -11.32 18.58
C LYS A 4 -1.98 -10.47 19.24
N GLY A 5 -0.72 -10.66 18.81
CA GLY A 5 0.38 -9.85 19.29
C GLY A 5 -0.03 -8.39 19.15
N VAL A 6 0.08 -7.63 20.24
CA VAL A 6 0.19 -6.18 20.14
C VAL A 6 1.40 -5.94 19.26
N GLN A 7 1.15 -5.69 17.99
CA GLN A 7 2.12 -5.17 17.06
C GLN A 7 2.38 -3.73 17.53
N GLU A 8 3.60 -3.48 17.99
CA GLU A 8 3.98 -2.16 18.46
C GLU A 8 3.99 -1.22 17.25
N PRO A 9 3.22 -0.12 17.24
CA PRO A 9 3.08 0.74 16.06
C PRO A 9 4.43 1.21 15.48
N GLY A 10 5.44 1.40 16.33
CA GLY A 10 6.79 1.76 15.90
C GLY A 10 7.57 0.65 15.19
N LEU A 11 7.30 -0.62 15.53
CA LEU A 11 7.93 -1.80 14.92
C LEU A 11 7.35 -2.07 13.53
N ASP A 12 6.03 -1.93 13.37
CA ASP A 12 5.34 -2.08 12.08
C ASP A 12 5.83 -1.03 11.09
N ARG A 13 5.94 0.22 11.53
CA ARG A 13 6.46 1.32 10.71
C ARG A 13 7.85 1.02 10.15
N HIS A 14 8.79 0.61 11.01
CA HIS A 14 10.17 0.36 10.59
C HIS A 14 10.24 -0.84 9.63
N ALA A 15 9.43 -1.87 9.85
CA ALA A 15 9.33 -3.02 8.95
C ALA A 15 8.85 -2.58 7.56
N TRP A 16 7.74 -1.84 7.50
CA TRP A 16 7.17 -1.36 6.23
C TRP A 16 8.12 -0.44 5.46
N GLU A 17 8.76 0.52 6.15
CA GLU A 17 9.77 1.39 5.52
C GLU A 17 10.97 0.60 4.97
N SER A 18 11.40 -0.45 5.69
CA SER A 18 12.51 -1.29 5.25
C SER A 18 12.13 -2.10 4.02
N GLU A 19 10.93 -2.69 4.01
CA GLU A 19 10.44 -3.46 2.86
C GLU A 19 10.24 -2.56 1.63
N TRP A 20 9.66 -1.37 1.78
CA TRP A 20 9.60 -0.39 0.68
C TRP A 20 11.01 -0.07 0.14
N ALA A 21 11.97 0.19 1.03
CA ALA A 21 13.35 0.47 0.62
C ALA A 21 14.01 -0.68 -0.15
N THR A 22 13.63 -1.94 0.11
CA THR A 22 14.11 -3.09 -0.69
C THR A 22 13.53 -3.15 -2.09
N LEU A 23 12.34 -2.60 -2.31
CA LEU A 23 11.67 -2.56 -3.62
C LEU A 23 12.09 -1.34 -4.46
N GLU A 24 12.55 -0.26 -3.83
CA GLU A 24 12.91 0.99 -4.52
C GLU A 24 13.91 0.80 -5.69
N PRO A 25 14.96 -0.05 -5.61
CA PRO A 25 15.80 -0.34 -6.78
C PRO A 25 15.01 -0.90 -7.96
N LEU A 26 14.09 -1.85 -7.71
CA LEU A 26 13.25 -2.45 -8.74
C LEU A 26 12.28 -1.43 -9.33
N VAL A 27 11.76 -0.50 -8.52
CA VAL A 27 10.91 0.60 -9.00
C VAL A 27 11.66 1.50 -10.00
N GLN A 28 12.96 1.74 -9.77
CA GLN A 28 13.77 2.57 -10.66
C GLN A 28 14.16 1.83 -11.95
N GLU A 29 14.43 0.53 -11.87
CA GLU A 29 14.89 -0.28 -13.00
C GLU A 29 13.73 -0.77 -13.87
N SER A 30 12.69 -1.32 -13.24
CA SER A 30 11.54 -1.96 -13.86
C SER A 30 10.26 -1.67 -13.05
N PRO A 31 9.68 -0.46 -13.14
CA PRO A 31 8.50 -0.09 -12.35
C PRO A 31 7.28 -0.99 -12.60
N ALA A 32 7.15 -1.54 -13.81
CA ALA A 32 6.09 -2.50 -14.13
C ALA A 32 6.28 -3.84 -13.40
N GLU A 33 7.53 -4.28 -13.20
CA GLU A 33 7.85 -5.50 -12.43
C GLU A 33 7.71 -5.26 -10.92
N ALA A 34 7.99 -4.04 -10.46
CA ALA A 34 7.86 -3.67 -9.05
C ALA A 34 6.40 -3.52 -8.59
N LEU A 35 5.50 -3.15 -9.50
CA LEU A 35 4.15 -2.73 -9.14
C LEU A 35 3.34 -3.79 -8.37
N PRO A 36 3.36 -5.09 -8.74
CA PRO A 36 2.69 -6.12 -7.96
C PRO A 36 3.23 -6.26 -6.54
N GLU A 37 4.56 -6.22 -6.35
CA GLU A 37 5.17 -6.32 -5.02
C GLU A 37 4.86 -5.10 -4.15
N LEU A 38 4.83 -3.90 -4.73
CA LEU A 38 4.38 -2.69 -4.03
C LEU A 38 2.91 -2.81 -3.62
N ALA A 39 2.05 -3.32 -4.50
CA ALA A 39 0.63 -3.47 -4.22
C ALA A 39 0.38 -4.47 -3.07
N ASP A 40 1.11 -5.59 -3.05
CA ASP A 40 1.03 -6.58 -1.97
C ASP A 40 1.49 -6.00 -0.61
N LEU A 41 2.58 -5.23 -0.60
CA LEU A 41 3.06 -4.55 0.61
C LEU A 41 1.98 -3.60 1.16
N VAL A 42 1.47 -2.71 0.31
CA VAL A 42 0.46 -1.71 0.71
C VAL A 42 -0.86 -2.36 1.13
N GLU A 43 -1.28 -3.45 0.46
CA GLU A 43 -2.45 -4.24 0.85
C GLU A 43 -2.31 -4.80 2.28
N ARG A 44 -1.14 -5.34 2.60
CA ARG A 44 -0.85 -5.85 3.94
C ARG A 44 -0.88 -4.71 4.97
N MET A 45 -0.24 -3.57 4.67
CA MET A 45 -0.25 -2.41 5.55
C MET A 45 -1.68 -1.92 5.83
N LEU A 46 -2.51 -1.79 4.79
CA LEU A 46 -3.93 -1.41 4.93
C LEU A 46 -4.65 -2.36 5.90
N ARG A 47 -4.55 -3.68 5.66
CA ARG A 47 -5.22 -4.67 6.52
C ARG A 47 -4.71 -4.64 7.96
N GLU A 48 -3.39 -4.49 8.15
CA GLU A 48 -2.77 -4.39 9.47
C GLU A 48 -3.21 -3.12 10.21
N SER A 49 -3.40 -2.01 9.50
CA SER A 49 -3.98 -0.76 10.00
C SER A 49 -5.51 -0.79 10.19
N GLY A 50 -6.18 -1.93 9.93
CA GLY A 50 -7.62 -2.08 10.14
C GLY A 50 -8.51 -1.62 8.98
N TYR A 51 -7.92 -1.31 7.83
CA TYR A 51 -8.65 -0.94 6.62
C TYR A 51 -9.36 -2.18 6.01
N ASP A 52 -10.70 -2.19 5.98
CA ASP A 52 -11.49 -3.06 5.10
C ASP A 52 -11.43 -2.66 3.60
N ILE A 53 -10.48 -3.19 2.85
CA ILE A 53 -10.35 -2.94 1.39
C ILE A 53 -11.46 -3.60 0.55
N SER A 54 -12.31 -4.46 1.14
CA SER A 54 -13.38 -5.15 0.41
C SER A 54 -14.66 -4.32 0.27
N ASP A 55 -14.85 -3.34 1.14
CA ASP A 55 -15.98 -2.40 1.09
C ASP A 55 -15.50 -0.94 1.22
N PRO A 56 -15.07 -0.31 0.10
CA PRO A 56 -14.66 1.09 0.12
C PRO A 56 -15.83 2.06 0.34
N VAL A 57 -17.08 1.64 0.09
CA VAL A 57 -18.27 2.51 0.19
C VAL A 57 -18.58 2.83 1.65
N VAL A 58 -18.27 1.92 2.56
CA VAL A 58 -18.51 2.08 4.01
C VAL A 58 -17.58 3.12 4.66
N ARG A 59 -16.45 3.48 4.04
CA ARG A 59 -15.54 4.49 4.60
C ARG A 59 -15.94 5.91 4.26
N GLU A 60 -15.47 6.86 5.08
CA GLU A 60 -15.70 8.29 4.91
C GLU A 60 -14.39 9.07 4.83
N GLY A 61 -14.43 10.24 4.17
CA GLY A 61 -13.30 11.17 4.12
C GLY A 61 -12.01 10.56 3.55
N GLU A 62 -10.89 10.87 4.20
CA GLU A 62 -9.53 10.52 3.79
C GLU A 62 -9.32 8.99 3.69
N GLU A 63 -9.91 8.19 4.59
CA GLU A 63 -9.75 6.73 4.55
C GLU A 63 -10.35 6.12 3.27
N ARG A 64 -11.45 6.71 2.75
CA ARG A 64 -12.05 6.29 1.47
C ARG A 64 -11.11 6.61 0.31
N GLU A 65 -10.50 7.80 0.31
CA GLU A 65 -9.57 8.23 -0.72
C GLU A 65 -8.33 7.33 -0.77
N VAL A 66 -7.76 7.01 0.40
CA VAL A 66 -6.62 6.09 0.54
C VAL A 66 -6.93 4.71 -0.06
N VAL A 67 -8.11 4.16 0.21
CA VAL A 67 -8.49 2.84 -0.31
C VAL A 67 -8.80 2.89 -1.80
N ALA A 68 -9.43 3.95 -2.28
CA ALA A 68 -9.72 4.12 -3.71
C ALA A 68 -8.42 4.21 -4.54
N GLU A 69 -7.42 4.93 -4.04
CA GLU A 69 -6.11 5.06 -4.68
C GLU A 69 -5.38 3.71 -4.76
N TYR A 70 -5.36 2.96 -3.65
CA TYR A 70 -4.82 1.60 -3.63
C TYR A 70 -5.53 0.68 -4.64
N LEU A 71 -6.87 0.68 -4.69
CA LEU A 71 -7.63 -0.19 -5.60
C LEU A 71 -7.35 0.14 -7.07
N ALA A 72 -7.22 1.42 -7.41
CA ALA A 72 -6.87 1.85 -8.77
C ALA A 72 -5.45 1.36 -9.16
N ALA A 73 -4.48 1.47 -8.24
CA ALA A 73 -3.14 0.97 -8.50
C ALA A 73 -3.09 -0.57 -8.57
N ARG A 74 -3.86 -1.26 -7.71
CA ARG A 74 -3.98 -2.73 -7.70
C ARG A 74 -4.54 -3.26 -9.01
N GLU A 75 -5.49 -2.55 -9.63
CA GLU A 75 -6.01 -2.93 -10.94
C GLU A 75 -4.91 -2.96 -12.00
N ILE A 76 -4.02 -1.97 -12.01
CA ILE A 76 -2.88 -1.92 -12.94
C ILE A 76 -1.88 -3.04 -12.64
N ALA A 77 -1.56 -3.28 -11.37
CA ALA A 77 -0.70 -4.39 -10.95
C ALA A 77 -1.22 -5.74 -11.46
N ASP A 78 -2.51 -6.00 -11.22
CA ASP A 78 -3.18 -7.22 -11.64
C ASP A 78 -3.20 -7.39 -13.17
N LEU A 79 -3.34 -6.29 -13.94
CA LEU A 79 -3.25 -6.32 -15.40
C LEU A 79 -1.84 -6.76 -15.86
N LEU A 80 -0.80 -6.24 -15.22
CA LEU A 80 0.59 -6.59 -15.54
C LEU A 80 0.92 -8.04 -15.18
N GLU A 81 0.48 -8.53 -14.01
CA GLU A 81 0.67 -9.93 -13.60
C GLU A 81 0.02 -10.92 -14.58
N ARG A 82 -1.12 -10.53 -15.18
CA ARG A 82 -1.79 -11.30 -16.23
C ARG A 82 -1.09 -11.22 -17.59
N GLY A 83 0.01 -10.48 -17.70
CA GLY A 83 0.73 -10.26 -18.95
C GLY A 83 0.00 -9.36 -19.94
N SER A 84 -0.91 -8.49 -19.46
CA SER A 84 -1.63 -7.56 -20.32
C SER A 84 -0.75 -6.37 -20.70
N GLU A 85 -0.63 -6.11 -22.00
CA GLU A 85 0.02 -4.89 -22.52
C GLU A 85 -0.89 -3.65 -22.47
N ALA A 86 -2.10 -3.77 -21.89
CA ALA A 86 -3.05 -2.69 -21.79
C ALA A 86 -2.57 -1.53 -20.90
N ALA A 87 -1.72 -1.82 -19.91
CA ALA A 87 -1.14 -0.81 -19.03
C ALA A 87 0.12 -0.20 -19.67
N GLY A 88 0.01 1.04 -20.13
CA GLY A 88 1.13 1.79 -20.67
C GLY A 88 2.04 2.39 -19.58
N PRO A 89 3.23 2.89 -19.94
CA PRO A 89 4.18 3.47 -18.98
C PRO A 89 3.61 4.61 -18.11
N GLY A 90 2.65 5.38 -18.63
CA GLY A 90 1.98 6.44 -17.87
C GLY A 90 1.05 5.90 -16.78
N GLU A 91 0.33 4.81 -17.07
CA GLU A 91 -0.55 4.14 -16.09
C GLU A 91 0.29 3.48 -14.99
N VAL A 92 1.39 2.83 -15.37
CA VAL A 92 2.36 2.26 -14.42
C VAL A 92 2.92 3.36 -13.51
N ALA A 93 3.38 4.49 -14.07
CA ALA A 93 3.89 5.60 -13.27
C ALA A 93 2.82 6.18 -12.33
N SER A 94 1.57 6.29 -12.79
CA SER A 94 0.46 6.73 -11.96
C SER A 94 0.21 5.77 -10.79
N ALA A 95 0.18 4.46 -11.06
CA ALA A 95 -0.05 3.44 -10.05
C ALA A 95 1.06 3.40 -8.99
N VAL A 96 2.34 3.51 -9.39
CA VAL A 96 3.47 3.61 -8.44
C VAL A 96 3.31 4.83 -7.52
N ASN A 97 2.94 5.98 -8.08
CA ASN A 97 2.73 7.19 -7.28
C ASN A 97 1.54 7.05 -6.32
N GLY A 98 0.45 6.40 -6.75
CA GLY A 98 -0.71 6.11 -5.90
C GLY A 98 -0.36 5.20 -4.72
N LEU A 99 0.41 4.14 -4.96
CA LEU A 99 0.90 3.26 -3.90
C LEU A 99 1.84 3.98 -2.94
N ARG A 100 2.72 4.86 -3.45
CA ARG A 100 3.60 5.67 -2.60
C ARG A 100 2.79 6.64 -1.71
N ALA A 101 1.79 7.31 -2.27
CA ALA A 101 0.91 8.19 -1.50
C ALA A 101 0.15 7.43 -0.41
N THR A 102 -0.36 6.23 -0.75
CA THR A 102 -1.05 5.35 0.20
C THR A 102 -0.10 4.90 1.33
N HIS A 103 1.10 4.46 0.98
CA HIS A 103 2.14 4.09 1.95
C HIS A 103 2.46 5.26 2.90
N ASP A 104 2.68 6.46 2.37
CA ASP A 104 3.01 7.64 3.18
C ASP A 104 1.87 8.03 4.13
N ALA A 105 0.62 7.93 3.67
CA ALA A 105 -0.56 8.15 4.52
C ALA A 105 -0.62 7.15 5.68
N LEU A 106 -0.37 5.87 5.41
CA LEU A 106 -0.35 4.83 6.45
C LEU A 106 0.78 5.06 7.46
N LEU A 107 1.98 5.43 7.02
CA LEU A 107 3.07 5.76 7.94
C LEU A 107 2.76 7.00 8.79
N ALA A 108 2.00 7.97 8.26
CA ALA A 108 1.55 9.13 9.02
C ALA A 108 0.52 8.76 10.10
N ASP A 109 -0.42 7.88 9.76
CA ASP A 109 -1.45 7.38 10.70
C ASP A 109 -0.84 6.57 11.86
N VAL A 110 0.13 5.71 11.56
CA VAL A 110 0.87 4.95 12.58
C VAL A 110 1.64 5.86 13.54
N ARG A 111 2.19 6.98 13.05
CA ARG A 111 2.82 8.01 13.91
C ARG A 111 1.81 8.72 14.81
N GLY A 112 0.57 8.90 14.34
CA GLY A 112 -0.51 9.54 15.09
C GLY A 112 -1.04 8.67 16.24
N THR A 113 -1.04 7.35 16.05
CA THR A 113 -1.54 6.36 17.02
C THR A 113 -0.63 6.19 18.25
N GLY A 114 0.59 6.75 18.22
CA GLY A 114 1.53 6.77 19.35
C GLY A 114 1.25 7.81 20.46
N ARG A 115 0.05 8.42 20.50
CA ARG A 115 -0.34 9.37 21.55
C ARG A 115 -1.72 9.02 22.08
N LEU A 116 -1.75 8.36 23.23
CA LEU A 116 -2.61 8.58 24.40
C LEU A 116 -2.52 7.33 25.29
N ASP A 117 -1.55 7.33 26.20
CA ASP A 117 -1.61 6.66 27.51
C ASP A 117 -0.80 7.50 28.51
#